data_AF-A0AAW9J5U0-F1
#
_entry.id   AF-A0AAW9J5U0-F1
#
_cell.length_a   1.000
_cell.length_b   1.000
_cell.length_c   1.000
_cell.angle_alpha   90.00
_cell.angle_beta   90.00
_cell.angle_gamma   90.00
#
_symmetry.space_group_name_H-M   'P 1'
#
loop_
_entity.id
_entity.type
_entity.pdbx_description
1 polymer ?
#
loop_
_entity_poly.entity_id
_entity_poly.type
_entity_poly.pdbx_seq_one_letter_code
_entity_poly.pdbx_strand_id
1 'polypeptide(L)'
;ISLSEDDIGFLTLHFAASLERMKGKKGKVKRVILVCTTGVGTSLLLKVKLEDRFKDKLDIVDTIPWYEFNENLFENVDLIITTIPLGIESKKVIYVKN
;
A
#
# COMPACT_ATOMS: atom_id res chain seq x y z
N ILE A 1 -30.52 30.46 17.65
CA ILE A 1 -29.05 30.39 17.83
C ILE A 1 -28.45 30.91 16.53
N SER A 2 -27.84 32.09 16.53
CA SER A 2 -27.14 32.64 15.36
C SER A 2 -25.65 32.34 15.50
N LEU A 3 -25.05 31.75 14.48
CA LEU A 3 -23.61 31.60 14.40
C LEU A 3 -22.99 32.98 14.14
N SER A 4 -21.97 33.33 14.93
CA SER A 4 -21.18 34.54 14.71
C SER A 4 -20.17 34.34 13.56
N GLU A 5 -19.63 35.42 13.01
CA GLU A 5 -18.55 35.33 12.02
C GLU A 5 -17.32 34.60 12.58
N ASP A 6 -17.04 34.76 13.88
CA ASP A 6 -15.96 34.07 14.57
C ASP A 6 -16.17 32.55 14.61
N ASP A 7 -17.41 32.09 14.84
CA ASP A 7 -17.76 30.67 14.81
C ASP A 7 -17.57 30.06 13.41
N ILE A 8 -17.95 30.83 12.37
CA ILE A 8 -17.76 30.44 10.96
C ILE A 8 -16.28 30.39 10.62
N GLY A 9 -15.48 31.36 11.08
CA GLY A 9 -14.03 31.40 10.90
C GLY A 9 -13.33 30.22 11.58
N PHE A 10 -13.73 29.89 12.81
CA PHE A 10 -13.18 28.77 13.56
C PHE A 10 -13.47 27.43 12.87
N LEU A 11 -14.71 27.22 12.42
CA LEU A 11 -15.09 26.00 11.71
C LEU A 11 -14.36 25.89 10.36
N THR A 12 -14.25 27.00 9.64
CA THR A 12 -13.51 27.08 8.36
C THR A 12 -12.04 26.70 8.56
N LEU A 13 -11.38 27.24 9.59
CA LEU A 13 -9.99 26.91 9.91
C LEU A 13 -9.83 25.44 10.30
N HIS A 14 -10.80 24.87 11.04
CA HIS A 14 -10.78 23.47 11.41
C HIS A 14 -10.87 22.55 10.17
N PHE A 15 -11.76 22.85 9.24
CA PHE A 15 -11.87 22.11 7.97
C PHE A 15 -10.62 22.30 7.11
N ALA A 16 -10.10 23.53 6.98
CA ALA A 16 -8.87 23.80 6.25
C ALA A 16 -7.70 22.98 6.82
N ALA A 17 -7.50 22.99 8.14
CA ALA A 17 -6.46 22.18 8.79
C ALA A 17 -6.68 20.67 8.59
N SER A 18 -7.92 20.20 8.54
CA SER A 18 -8.24 18.79 8.25
C SER A 18 -7.91 18.40 6.81
N LEU A 19 -8.27 19.25 5.84
CA LEU A 19 -7.96 19.06 4.43
C LEU A 19 -6.44 19.07 4.19
N GLU A 20 -5.71 19.97 4.84
CA GLU A 20 -4.24 20.00 4.77
C GLU A 20 -3.61 18.74 5.38
N ARG A 21 -4.12 18.25 6.53
CA ARG A 21 -3.72 16.94 7.09
C ARG A 21 -4.02 15.78 6.14
N MET A 22 -5.09 15.84 5.35
CA MET A 22 -5.43 14.82 4.37
C MET A 22 -4.50 14.87 3.16
N LYS A 23 -4.10 16.06 2.70
CA LYS A 23 -3.13 16.24 1.60
C LYS A 23 -1.72 15.77 1.98
N GLY A 24 -1.26 16.05 3.21
CA GLY A 24 0.06 15.67 3.71
C GLY A 24 0.22 14.21 4.15
N LYS A 25 -0.88 13.45 4.23
CA LYS A 25 -0.89 12.02 4.60
C LYS A 25 -0.61 11.06 3.45
N LYS A 26 -0.22 11.56 2.27
CA LYS A 26 0.35 10.74 1.21
C LYS A 26 1.75 10.30 1.64
N GLY A 27 1.82 9.28 2.48
CA GLY A 27 3.06 8.57 2.75
C GLY A 27 3.70 8.13 1.44
N LYS A 28 5.03 7.98 1.43
CA LYS A 28 5.76 7.52 0.24
C LYS A 28 5.11 6.25 -0.30
N VAL A 29 4.69 6.27 -1.56
CA VAL A 29 4.15 5.09 -2.27
C VAL A 29 5.20 3.98 -2.18
N LYS A 30 4.83 2.85 -1.58
CA LYS A 30 5.72 1.72 -1.40
C LYS A 30 5.75 0.90 -2.68
N ARG A 31 6.95 0.71 -3.23
CA ARG A 31 7.15 -0.18 -4.38
C ARG A 31 7.13 -1.62 -3.89
N VAL A 32 6.27 -2.45 -4.48
CA VAL A 32 6.00 -3.81 -4.03
C VAL A 32 6.15 -4.81 -5.17
N ILE A 33 6.78 -5.96 -4.88
CA ILE A 33 6.66 -7.15 -5.72
C ILE A 33 5.73 -8.15 -5.06
N LEU A 34 4.81 -8.72 -5.85
CA LEU A 34 3.95 -9.82 -5.44
C LEU A 34 4.57 -11.15 -5.87
N VAL A 35 4.86 -12.04 -4.91
CA VAL A 35 5.39 -13.38 -5.17
C VAL A 35 4.33 -14.43 -4.87
N CYS A 36 3.87 -15.14 -5.88
CA CYS A 36 2.77 -16.09 -5.74
C CYS A 36 3.08 -17.46 -6.37
N THR A 37 2.19 -18.42 -6.13
CA THR A 37 2.13 -19.65 -6.95
C THR A 37 1.71 -19.30 -8.38
N THR A 38 1.94 -20.21 -9.32
CA THR A 38 1.73 -20.01 -10.78
C THR A 38 0.29 -19.73 -11.21
N GLY A 39 -0.66 -19.57 -10.27
CA GLY A 39 -2.05 -19.25 -10.56
C GLY A 39 -2.24 -17.81 -11.00
N VAL A 40 -2.18 -17.55 -12.32
CA VAL A 40 -2.36 -16.23 -12.96
C VAL A 40 -3.68 -15.56 -12.55
N GLY A 41 -4.77 -16.34 -12.45
CA GLY A 41 -6.09 -15.79 -12.08
C GLY A 41 -6.18 -15.34 -10.62
N THR A 42 -5.63 -16.15 -9.70
CA THR A 42 -5.64 -15.84 -8.26
C THR A 42 -4.66 -14.72 -7.91
N SER A 43 -3.51 -14.64 -8.58
CA SER A 43 -2.54 -13.57 -8.38
C SER A 43 -3.07 -12.22 -8.88
N LEU A 44 -3.80 -12.20 -10.01
CA LEU A 44 -4.47 -11.01 -10.51
C LEU A 44 -5.54 -10.51 -9.54
N LEU A 45 -6.39 -11.40 -9.02
CA LEU A 45 -7.42 -11.01 -8.05
C LEU A 45 -6.79 -10.41 -6.78
N LEU A 46 -5.72 -11.01 -6.27
CA LEU A 46 -5.00 -10.48 -5.11
C LEU A 46 -4.37 -9.12 -5.42
N LYS A 47 -3.72 -8.97 -6.58
CA LYS A 47 -3.18 -7.70 -7.05
C LYS A 47 -4.24 -6.61 -7.05
N VAL A 48 -5.38 -6.85 -7.70
CA VAL A 48 -6.51 -5.90 -7.77
C VAL A 48 -7.03 -5.54 -6.38
N LYS A 49 -7.18 -6.53 -5.49
CA LYS A 49 -7.62 -6.30 -4.10
C LYS A 49 -6.63 -5.43 -3.31
N LEU A 50 -5.33 -5.65 -3.50
CA LEU A 50 -4.29 -4.86 -2.83
C LEU A 50 -4.25 -3.43 -3.38
N GLU A 51 -4.31 -3.26 -4.70
CA GLU A 51 -4.35 -1.95 -5.35
C GLU A 51 -5.61 -1.16 -4.94
N ASP A 52 -6.79 -1.78 -4.90
CA ASP A 52 -8.02 -1.11 -4.45
C ASP A 52 -7.99 -0.75 -2.96
N ARG A 53 -7.46 -1.65 -2.12
CA ARG A 53 -7.42 -1.44 -0.67
C ARG A 53 -6.41 -0.37 -0.26
N PHE A 54 -5.25 -0.35 -0.90
CA PHE A 54 -4.13 0.50 -0.50
C PHE A 54 -3.88 1.69 -1.42
N LYS A 55 -4.57 1.76 -2.57
CA LYS A 55 -4.63 2.92 -3.48
C LYS A 55 -3.28 3.62 -3.63
N ASP A 56 -3.20 4.86 -3.18
CA ASP A 56 -2.06 5.75 -3.27
C ASP A 56 -0.91 5.44 -2.30
N LYS A 57 -0.92 4.26 -1.66
CA LYS A 57 0.12 3.83 -0.72
C LYS A 57 0.98 2.69 -1.25
N LEU A 58 0.50 1.90 -2.21
CA LEU A 58 1.23 0.79 -2.80
C LEU A 58 1.30 0.94 -4.32
N ASP A 59 2.47 0.62 -4.88
CA ASP A 59 2.71 0.47 -6.30
C ASP A 59 3.24 -0.95 -6.54
N ILE A 60 2.40 -1.84 -7.07
CA ILE A 60 2.79 -3.23 -7.37
C ILE A 60 3.51 -3.23 -8.72
N VAL A 61 4.84 -3.12 -8.65
CA VAL A 61 5.72 -2.96 -9.81
C VAL A 61 5.88 -4.25 -10.61
N ASP A 62 5.72 -5.40 -9.96
CA ASP A 62 5.76 -6.70 -10.63
C ASP A 62 5.02 -7.79 -9.83
N THR A 63 4.61 -8.83 -10.55
CA THR A 63 4.07 -10.07 -9.99
C THR A 63 4.84 -11.24 -10.58
N ILE A 64 5.61 -11.93 -9.75
CA ILE A 64 6.47 -13.03 -10.18
C ILE A 64 6.07 -14.36 -9.53
N PRO A 65 6.29 -15.48 -10.21
CA PRO A 65 6.18 -16.79 -9.58
C PRO A 65 7.30 -16.98 -8.55
N TRP A 66 7.06 -17.83 -7.55
CA TRP A 66 8.02 -18.07 -6.47
C TRP A 66 9.40 -18.53 -6.91
N TYR A 67 9.51 -19.26 -8.03
CA TYR A 67 10.81 -19.78 -8.50
C TYR A 67 11.66 -18.70 -9.19
N GLU A 68 11.09 -17.52 -9.49
CA GLU A 68 11.83 -16.35 -9.97
C GLU A 68 12.27 -15.42 -8.83
N PHE A 69 11.82 -15.70 -7.60
CA PHE A 69 12.23 -14.94 -6.43
C PHE A 69 13.73 -15.04 -6.22
N ASN A 70 14.37 -13.88 -6.08
CA ASN A 70 15.76 -13.75 -5.68
C ASN A 70 15.91 -12.60 -4.68
N GLU A 71 16.90 -12.68 -3.81
CA GLU A 71 17.10 -11.65 -2.77
C GLU A 71 17.53 -10.29 -3.34
N ASN A 72 18.11 -10.23 -4.54
CA ASN A 72 18.48 -8.96 -5.17
C ASN A 72 17.25 -8.08 -5.46
N LEU A 73 16.04 -8.67 -5.51
CA LEU A 73 14.79 -7.91 -5.60
C LEU A 73 14.64 -6.92 -4.43
N PHE A 74 15.18 -7.23 -3.25
CA PHE A 74 15.10 -6.34 -2.07
C PHE A 74 15.77 -4.98 -2.28
N GLU A 75 16.70 -4.85 -3.22
CA GLU A 75 17.39 -3.58 -3.51
C GLU A 75 16.46 -2.59 -4.21
N ASN A 76 15.50 -3.10 -4.99
CA ASN A 76 14.68 -2.30 -5.90
C ASN A 76 13.26 -2.03 -5.38
N VAL A 77 12.89 -2.65 -4.26
CA VAL A 77 11.54 -2.54 -3.68
C VAL A 77 11.55 -2.25 -2.18
N ASP A 78 10.47 -1.64 -1.73
CA ASP A 78 10.23 -1.38 -0.31
C ASP A 78 9.66 -2.61 0.41
N LEU A 79 8.92 -3.45 -0.32
CA LEU A 79 8.16 -4.57 0.23
C LEU A 79 8.04 -5.73 -0.76
N ILE A 80 8.00 -6.95 -0.25
CA ILE A 80 7.64 -8.16 -0.97
C ILE A 80 6.41 -8.76 -0.27
N ILE A 81 5.33 -8.92 -1.02
CA ILE A 81 4.12 -9.60 -0.55
C ILE A 81 4.14 -11.00 -1.14
N THR A 82 3.88 -12.03 -0.33
CA THR A 82 3.89 -13.40 -0.83
C THR A 82 2.75 -14.25 -0.29
N THR A 83 2.25 -15.17 -1.12
CA THR A 83 1.25 -16.16 -0.72
C THR A 83 1.85 -17.51 -0.36
N ILE A 84 3.18 -17.63 -0.36
CA ILE A 84 3.90 -18.82 0.07
C ILE A 84 5.05 -18.44 1.03
N PRO A 85 5.49 -19.35 1.90
CA PRO A 85 6.71 -19.13 2.68
C PRO A 85 7.95 -19.12 1.76
N LEU A 86 8.76 -18.07 1.85
CA LEU A 86 10.01 -17.93 1.07
C LEU A 86 11.25 -18.46 1.80
N GLY A 87 11.11 -18.95 3.04
CA GLY A 87 12.23 -19.50 3.82
C GLY A 87 13.25 -18.45 4.29
N ILE A 88 12.88 -17.16 4.25
CA ILE A 88 13.73 -16.05 4.65
C ILE A 88 13.07 -15.20 5.73
N GLU A 89 13.88 -14.67 6.64
CA GLU A 89 13.43 -13.75 7.67
C GLU A 89 13.86 -12.32 7.31
N SER A 90 12.90 -11.52 6.85
CA SER A 90 13.16 -10.14 6.46
C SER A 90 11.99 -9.24 6.81
N LYS A 91 12.28 -8.06 7.36
CA LYS A 91 11.26 -7.02 7.65
C LYS A 91 10.56 -6.50 6.40
N LYS A 92 11.12 -6.77 5.20
CA LYS A 92 10.53 -6.41 3.92
C LYS A 92 9.56 -7.47 3.38
N VAL A 93 9.43 -8.64 4.01
CA VAL A 93 8.58 -9.73 3.53
C VAL A 93 7.30 -9.81 4.36
N ILE A 94 6.14 -9.78 3.69
CA ILE A 94 4.83 -10.01 4.31
C ILE A 94 4.20 -11.22 3.65
N TYR A 95 3.94 -12.24 4.47
CA TYR A 95 3.18 -13.41 4.07
C TYR A 95 1.68 -13.14 4.22
N VAL A 96 0.92 -13.35 3.15
CA VAL A 96 -0.53 -13.21 3.09
C VAL A 96 -1.12 -14.56 2.77
N LYS A 97 -1.92 -15.09 3.69
CA LYS A 97 -2.68 -16.32 3.44
C LYS A 97 -3.86 -16.00 2.52
N ASN A 98 -4.01 -16.79 1.47
CA ASN A 98 -5.15 -16.69 0.55
C ASN A 98 -6.45 -17.15 1.24
#